data_AF-A0A835LX07-F1
#
_entry.id   AF-A0A835LX07-F1
#
_cell.length_a   1.000
_cell.length_b   1.000
_cell.length_c   1.000
_cell.angle_alpha   90.00
_cell.angle_beta   90.00
_cell.angle_gamma   90.00
#
_symmetry.space_group_name_H-M   'P 1'
#
loop_
_entity.id
_entity.type
_entity.pdbx_description
1 polymer ?
#
loop_
_entity_poly.entity_id
_entity_poly.type
_entity_poly.pdbx_seq_one_letter_code
_entity_poly.pdbx_strand_id
1 'polypeptide(L)'
;MYKNFKTIFKGHYLESLCWGAAKAYRITTHEAFIDSIEQTDKDAKKWLEKESRKTWARSYFDLTPKTDDVTSKCCESFNSWILKIRDKPLIQFVDKYTLTIMSLMYDRREIGVGLSEGDLVPAVQGVIEKLEAKYLRRGGIAPRGSRPPRGKRGSKGFHYWYSGEDGGGGHVQTPSTPGNTCAPCFYKPLSQTQ
;
A
#
# COMPACT_ATOMS: atom_id res chain seq x y z
N MET A 1 -1.53 -19.34 0.13
CA MET A 1 -1.53 -19.98 -1.20
C MET A 1 -0.44 -19.43 -2.13
N TYR A 2 -0.56 -18.22 -2.70
CA TYR A 2 0.35 -17.73 -3.78
C TYR A 2 1.85 -17.76 -3.45
N LYS A 3 2.24 -17.34 -2.23
CA LYS A 3 3.64 -17.39 -1.78
C LYS A 3 4.19 -18.83 -1.82
N ASN A 4 3.40 -19.81 -1.38
CA ASN A 4 3.78 -21.22 -1.36
C ASN A 4 3.83 -21.79 -2.78
N PHE A 5 2.87 -21.41 -3.64
CA PHE A 5 2.88 -21.81 -5.05
C PHE A 5 4.17 -21.37 -5.74
N LYS A 6 4.57 -20.11 -5.55
CA LYS A 6 5.80 -19.54 -6.10
C LYS A 6 7.09 -20.23 -5.60
N THR A 7 7.09 -20.75 -4.38
CA THR A 7 8.27 -21.47 -3.86
C THR A 7 8.42 -22.85 -4.48
N ILE A 8 7.31 -23.50 -4.84
CA ILE A 8 7.28 -24.86 -5.40
C ILE A 8 7.49 -24.81 -6.90
N PHE A 9 6.72 -23.98 -7.60
CA PHE A 9 6.77 -23.85 -9.05
C PHE A 9 7.45 -22.54 -9.45
N LYS A 10 8.63 -22.66 -10.07
CA LYS A 10 9.43 -21.52 -10.51
C LYS A 10 9.12 -21.20 -11.96
N GLY A 11 8.66 -19.99 -12.23
CA GLY A 11 8.46 -19.51 -13.61
C GLY A 11 7.55 -18.29 -13.67
N HIS A 12 8.03 -17.19 -14.25
CA HIS A 12 7.27 -15.93 -14.29
C HIS A 12 5.94 -16.07 -15.05
N TYR A 13 5.91 -16.92 -16.09
CA TYR A 13 4.70 -17.18 -16.85
C TYR A 13 3.65 -17.91 -15.99
N LEU A 14 4.05 -18.98 -15.31
CA LEU A 14 3.19 -19.76 -14.43
C LEU A 14 2.70 -18.94 -13.22
N GLU A 15 3.58 -18.12 -12.63
CA GLU A 15 3.21 -17.14 -11.59
C GLU A 15 2.12 -16.19 -12.10
N SER A 16 2.27 -15.67 -13.33
CA SER A 16 1.29 -14.76 -13.93
C SER A 16 -0.05 -15.44 -14.20
N LEU A 17 -0.06 -16.69 -14.65
CA LEU A 17 -1.30 -17.46 -14.87
C LEU A 17 -2.01 -17.75 -13.55
N CYS A 18 -1.28 -18.20 -12.52
CA CYS A 18 -1.83 -18.44 -11.19
C CYS A 18 -2.41 -17.15 -10.58
N TRP A 19 -1.72 -16.04 -10.76
CA TRP A 19 -2.20 -14.73 -10.32
C TRP A 19 -3.46 -14.28 -11.09
N GLY A 20 -3.50 -14.52 -12.40
CA GLY A 20 -4.67 -14.30 -13.25
C GLY A 20 -5.87 -15.12 -12.78
N ALA A 21 -5.67 -16.42 -12.52
CA ALA A 21 -6.70 -17.31 -11.99
C ALA A 21 -7.23 -16.81 -10.63
N ALA A 22 -6.35 -16.39 -9.72
CA ALA A 22 -6.74 -15.91 -8.40
C ALA A 22 -7.57 -14.61 -8.46
N LYS A 23 -7.22 -13.68 -9.37
CA LYS A 23 -7.90 -12.38 -9.50
C LYS A 23 -9.10 -12.38 -10.45
N ALA A 24 -9.35 -13.47 -11.15
CA ALA A 24 -10.47 -13.58 -12.08
C ALA A 24 -11.80 -13.30 -11.39
N TYR A 25 -12.63 -12.44 -12.01
CA TYR A 25 -13.96 -12.09 -11.51
C TYR A 25 -15.01 -13.14 -11.86
N ARG A 26 -14.88 -13.80 -13.01
CA ARG A 26 -15.83 -14.80 -13.49
C ARG A 26 -15.26 -16.20 -13.35
N ILE A 27 -16.11 -17.17 -13.03
CA ILE A 27 -15.72 -18.59 -12.94
C ILE A 27 -15.15 -19.07 -14.27
N THR A 28 -15.78 -18.72 -15.39
CA THR A 28 -15.29 -19.08 -16.74
C THR A 28 -13.88 -18.57 -17.03
N THR A 29 -13.59 -17.31 -16.65
CA THR A 29 -12.24 -16.75 -16.80
C THR A 29 -11.23 -17.43 -15.87
N HIS A 30 -11.65 -17.83 -14.67
CA HIS A 30 -10.79 -18.58 -13.77
C HIS A 30 -10.44 -19.96 -14.35
N GLU A 31 -11.42 -20.70 -14.85
CA GLU A 31 -11.22 -22.02 -15.45
C GLU A 31 -10.29 -21.94 -16.66
N ALA A 32 -10.45 -20.95 -17.54
CA ALA A 32 -9.53 -20.74 -18.66
C ALA A 32 -8.06 -20.54 -18.22
N PHE A 33 -7.82 -19.87 -17.09
CA PHE A 33 -6.47 -19.78 -16.52
C PHE A 33 -5.99 -21.09 -15.92
N ILE A 34 -6.86 -21.86 -15.26
CA ILE A 34 -6.52 -23.21 -14.74
C ILE A 34 -6.15 -24.16 -15.89
N ASP A 35 -6.89 -24.12 -16.99
CA ASP A 35 -6.61 -24.93 -18.18
C ASP A 35 -5.28 -24.52 -18.82
N SER A 36 -4.98 -23.22 -18.86
CA SER A 36 -3.68 -22.70 -19.33
C SER A 36 -2.52 -23.15 -18.41
N ILE A 37 -2.77 -23.24 -17.10
CA ILE A 37 -1.82 -23.79 -16.12
C ILE A 37 -1.60 -25.28 -16.40
N GLU A 38 -2.64 -26.06 -16.65
CA GLU A 38 -2.53 -27.50 -16.97
C GLU A 38 -1.72 -27.79 -18.23
N GLN A 39 -1.89 -26.96 -19.26
CA GLN A 39 -1.12 -27.05 -20.50
C GLN A 39 0.37 -26.78 -20.27
N THR A 40 0.69 -25.92 -19.31
CA THR A 40 2.07 -25.56 -18.97
C THR A 40 2.70 -26.58 -18.02
N ASP A 41 1.98 -26.96 -16.95
CA ASP A 41 2.42 -27.86 -15.90
C ASP A 41 1.21 -28.54 -15.22
N LYS A 42 1.07 -29.84 -15.44
CA LYS A 42 -0.03 -30.65 -14.88
C LYS A 42 0.08 -30.81 -13.37
N ASP A 43 1.29 -30.80 -12.81
CA ASP A 43 1.50 -30.94 -11.37
C ASP A 43 1.16 -29.65 -10.64
N ALA A 44 1.31 -28.49 -11.30
CA ALA A 44 0.83 -27.21 -10.79
C ALA A 44 -0.69 -27.17 -10.63
N LYS A 45 -1.45 -27.67 -11.61
CA LYS A 45 -2.92 -27.80 -11.49
C LYS A 45 -3.31 -28.73 -10.33
N LYS A 46 -2.71 -29.92 -10.26
CA LYS A 46 -2.99 -30.88 -9.16
C LYS A 46 -2.69 -30.29 -7.79
N TRP A 47 -1.67 -29.45 -7.67
CA TRP A 47 -1.38 -28.76 -6.42
C TRP A 47 -2.45 -27.73 -6.07
N LEU A 48 -2.94 -26.96 -7.05
CA LEU A 48 -3.99 -25.97 -6.85
C LEU A 48 -5.34 -26.61 -6.50
N GLU A 49 -5.65 -27.78 -7.05
CA GLU A 49 -6.88 -28.53 -6.76
C GLU A 49 -6.94 -29.09 -5.33
N LYS A 50 -5.80 -29.28 -4.67
CA LYS A 50 -5.76 -29.67 -3.24
C LYS A 50 -6.31 -28.57 -2.34
N GLU A 51 -6.20 -27.31 -2.76
CA GLU A 51 -6.68 -26.17 -2.01
C GLU A 51 -8.07 -25.76 -2.53
N SER A 52 -9.01 -25.51 -1.62
CA SER A 52 -10.37 -25.12 -2.01
C SER A 52 -10.35 -23.78 -2.76
N ARG A 53 -10.92 -23.73 -3.97
CA ARG A 53 -11.01 -22.50 -4.77
C ARG A 53 -11.64 -21.33 -4.01
N LYS A 54 -12.54 -21.61 -3.05
CA LYS A 54 -13.15 -20.60 -2.17
C LYS A 54 -12.17 -19.87 -1.24
N THR A 55 -10.98 -20.41 -1.00
CA THR A 55 -9.99 -19.80 -0.08
C THR A 55 -9.05 -18.83 -0.80
N TRP A 56 -8.95 -18.90 -2.12
CA TRP A 56 -7.92 -18.15 -2.86
C TRP A 56 -8.36 -17.57 -4.21
N ALA A 57 -9.45 -18.06 -4.82
CA ALA A 57 -9.95 -17.58 -6.09
C ALA A 57 -11.12 -16.63 -5.87
N ARG A 58 -10.95 -15.39 -6.33
CA ARG A 58 -11.93 -14.32 -6.14
C ARG A 58 -13.30 -14.65 -6.74
N SER A 59 -13.34 -15.31 -7.89
CA SER A 59 -14.57 -15.74 -8.56
C SER A 59 -15.43 -16.70 -7.73
N TYR A 60 -14.87 -17.30 -6.67
CA TYR A 60 -15.54 -18.25 -5.78
C TYR A 60 -15.77 -17.69 -4.37
N PHE A 61 -15.38 -16.43 -4.12
CA PHE A 61 -15.70 -15.77 -2.86
C PHE A 61 -17.20 -15.48 -2.79
N ASP A 62 -17.70 -15.37 -1.57
CA ASP A 62 -19.05 -14.87 -1.36
C ASP A 62 -19.16 -13.43 -1.90
N LEU A 63 -20.35 -13.05 -2.34
CA LEU A 63 -20.63 -11.71 -2.87
C LEU A 63 -20.72 -10.65 -1.76
N THR A 64 -20.71 -11.09 -0.50
CA THR A 64 -20.79 -10.22 0.68
C THR A 64 -19.54 -9.35 0.88
N PRO A 65 -18.29 -9.86 0.82
CA PRO A 65 -17.09 -9.02 0.85
C PRO A 65 -16.83 -8.28 -0.47
N LYS A 66 -17.02 -6.96 -0.46
CA LYS A 66 -16.63 -6.05 -1.56
C LYS A 66 -15.14 -5.68 -1.52
N THR A 67 -14.25 -6.63 -1.26
CA THR A 67 -12.80 -6.35 -1.18
C THR A 67 -12.10 -6.71 -2.48
N ASP A 68 -11.33 -5.77 -3.03
CA ASP A 68 -10.50 -6.02 -4.23
C ASP A 68 -9.24 -6.85 -3.95
N ASP A 69 -8.86 -6.95 -2.68
CA ASP A 69 -7.65 -7.60 -2.25
C ASP A 69 -7.86 -9.10 -2.05
N VAL A 70 -7.28 -9.89 -2.96
CA VAL A 70 -7.19 -11.36 -2.87
C VAL A 70 -5.96 -11.80 -2.06
N THR A 71 -5.26 -10.84 -1.44
CA THR A 71 -4.01 -11.10 -0.69
C THR A 71 -4.20 -10.92 0.80
N SER A 72 -3.52 -11.77 1.58
CA SER A 72 -3.36 -11.63 3.02
C SER A 72 -2.57 -10.39 3.44
N LYS A 73 -2.23 -9.47 2.53
CA LYS A 73 -1.27 -8.39 2.80
C LYS A 73 -1.80 -7.41 3.85
N CYS A 74 -3.07 -7.05 3.78
CA CYS A 74 -3.72 -6.21 4.77
C CYS A 74 -3.72 -6.88 6.15
N CYS A 75 -4.02 -8.18 6.20
CA CYS A 75 -3.95 -8.98 7.42
C CYS A 75 -2.51 -9.07 7.97
N GLU A 76 -1.50 -9.27 7.11
CA GLU A 76 -0.10 -9.32 7.50
C GLU A 76 0.37 -7.99 8.12
N SER A 77 0.02 -6.86 7.52
CA SER A 77 0.34 -5.54 8.07
C SER A 77 -0.39 -5.30 9.39
N PHE A 78 -1.68 -5.65 9.47
CA PHE A 78 -2.46 -5.49 10.68
C PHE A 78 -1.92 -6.36 11.82
N ASN A 79 -1.60 -7.63 11.53
CA ASN A 79 -1.00 -8.55 12.50
C ASN A 79 0.34 -8.03 12.99
N SER A 80 1.20 -7.53 12.10
CA SER A 80 2.48 -6.91 12.49
C SER A 80 2.31 -5.72 13.44
N TRP A 81 1.26 -4.92 13.23
CA TRP A 81 0.95 -3.77 14.08
C TRP A 81 0.39 -4.20 15.44
N ILE A 82 -0.63 -5.06 15.45
CA ILE A 82 -1.31 -5.46 16.69
C ILE A 82 -0.39 -6.28 17.60
N LEU A 83 0.53 -7.07 17.04
CA LEU A 83 1.51 -7.84 17.82
C LEU A 83 2.40 -6.94 18.70
N LYS A 84 2.64 -5.68 18.32
CA LYS A 84 3.47 -4.74 19.10
C LYS A 84 2.73 -4.13 20.29
N ILE A 85 1.39 -4.11 20.25
CA ILE A 85 0.56 -3.41 21.23
C ILE A 85 -0.29 -4.35 22.08
N ARG A 86 -0.56 -5.58 21.62
CA ARG A 86 -1.48 -6.54 22.28
C ARG A 86 -1.10 -6.94 23.71
N ASP A 87 0.18 -6.85 24.08
CA ASP A 87 0.66 -7.23 25.41
C ASP A 87 0.48 -6.11 26.45
N LYS A 88 -0.27 -5.05 26.11
CA LYS A 88 -0.54 -3.89 26.97
C LYS A 88 -1.93 -3.99 27.59
N PRO A 89 -2.14 -3.42 28.80
CA PRO A 89 -3.48 -3.33 29.38
C PRO A 89 -4.42 -2.52 28.46
N LEU A 90 -5.72 -2.81 28.51
CA LEU A 90 -6.72 -2.31 27.55
C LEU A 90 -6.63 -0.79 27.31
N ILE A 91 -6.48 0.00 28.38
CA ILE A 91 -6.37 1.46 28.30
C ILE A 91 -5.15 1.86 27.46
N GLN A 92 -3.97 1.33 27.80
CA GLN A 92 -2.73 1.59 27.05
C GLN A 92 -2.77 1.05 25.63
N PHE A 93 -3.49 -0.06 25.39
CA PHE A 93 -3.68 -0.60 24.05
C PHE A 93 -4.44 0.39 23.17
N VAL A 94 -5.58 0.91 23.65
CA VAL A 94 -6.40 1.88 22.92
C VAL A 94 -5.62 3.17 22.67
N ASP A 95 -4.93 3.70 23.69
CA ASP A 95 -4.13 4.92 23.55
C ASP A 95 -3.01 4.77 22.51
N LYS A 96 -2.30 3.64 22.52
CA LYS A 96 -1.25 3.39 21.51
C LYS A 96 -1.83 3.21 20.11
N TYR A 97 -2.98 2.55 20.00
CA TYR A 97 -3.65 2.37 18.72
C TYR A 97 -4.07 3.73 18.13
N THR A 98 -4.74 4.57 18.91
CA THR A 98 -5.19 5.89 18.45
C THR A 98 -4.01 6.79 18.08
N LEU A 99 -2.96 6.86 18.92
CA LEU A 99 -1.74 7.60 18.63
C LEU A 99 -1.09 7.13 17.32
N THR A 100 -0.99 5.81 17.10
CA THR A 100 -0.41 5.26 15.87
C THR A 100 -1.19 5.69 14.62
N ILE A 101 -2.53 5.64 14.68
CA ILE A 101 -3.38 6.08 13.58
C ILE A 101 -3.26 7.60 13.36
N MET A 102 -3.26 8.39 14.43
CA MET A 102 -3.10 9.84 14.34
C MET A 102 -1.77 10.23 13.72
N SER A 103 -0.66 9.64 14.18
CA SER A 103 0.68 9.87 13.61
C SER A 103 0.73 9.47 12.13
N LEU A 104 0.15 8.32 11.75
CA LEU A 104 0.10 7.92 10.35
C LEU A 104 -0.65 8.92 9.46
N MET A 105 -1.79 9.43 9.93
CA MET A 105 -2.57 10.43 9.19
C MET A 105 -1.83 11.77 9.12
N TYR A 106 -1.18 12.16 10.21
CA TYR A 106 -0.35 13.35 10.27
C TYR A 106 0.81 13.27 9.26
N ASP A 107 1.59 12.19 9.28
CA ASP A 107 2.73 12.00 8.36
C ASP A 107 2.29 12.03 6.90
N ARG A 108 1.15 11.40 6.58
CA ARG A 108 0.57 11.43 5.22
C ARG A 108 0.14 12.83 4.82
N ARG A 109 -0.43 13.59 5.76
CA ARG A 109 -0.82 14.98 5.52
C ARG A 109 0.40 15.86 5.27
N GLU A 110 1.45 15.72 6.07
CA GLU A 110 2.69 16.49 5.89
C GLU A 110 3.36 16.19 4.55
N ILE A 111 3.39 14.92 4.13
CA ILE A 111 3.82 14.55 2.77
C ILE A 111 2.95 15.24 1.73
N GLY A 112 1.62 15.21 1.92
CA GLY A 112 0.65 15.85 1.01
C GLY A 112 0.84 17.36 0.88
N VAL A 113 1.11 18.06 1.99
CA VAL A 113 1.37 19.51 2.01
C VAL A 113 2.67 19.85 1.27
N GLY A 114 3.67 18.98 1.34
CA GLY A 114 4.94 19.16 0.63
C GLY A 114 4.89 18.88 -0.88
N LEU A 115 3.78 18.35 -1.40
CA LEU A 115 3.62 18.07 -2.83
C LEU A 115 3.08 19.30 -3.57
N SER A 116 3.76 19.67 -4.65
CA SER A 116 3.30 20.72 -5.57
C SER A 116 2.45 20.14 -6.70
N GLU A 117 1.79 21.01 -7.46
CA GLU A 117 0.97 20.59 -8.60
C GLU A 117 1.84 19.88 -9.65
N GLY A 118 1.48 18.63 -9.98
CA GLY A 118 2.24 17.76 -10.89
C GLY A 118 3.22 16.81 -10.19
N ASP A 119 3.44 16.94 -8.87
CA ASP A 119 4.26 15.98 -8.14
C ASP A 119 3.52 14.65 -7.93
N LEU A 120 4.27 13.56 -8.08
CA LEU A 120 3.80 12.23 -7.73
C LEU A 120 4.10 11.94 -6.26
N VAL A 121 3.17 11.25 -5.60
CA VAL A 121 3.39 10.76 -4.23
C VAL A 121 4.66 9.89 -4.19
N PRO A 122 5.54 10.04 -3.19
CA PRO A 122 6.82 9.33 -3.14
C PRO A 122 6.70 7.80 -3.27
N ALA A 123 5.61 7.23 -2.75
CA ALA A 123 5.32 5.80 -2.88
C ALA A 123 5.15 5.36 -4.35
N VAL A 124 4.50 6.17 -5.18
CA VAL A 124 4.30 5.91 -6.62
C VAL A 124 5.60 6.13 -7.38
N GLN A 125 6.33 7.22 -7.08
CA GLN A 125 7.65 7.48 -7.67
C GLN A 125 8.59 6.30 -7.45
N GLY A 126 8.68 5.78 -6.22
CA GLY A 126 9.51 4.62 -5.90
C GLY A 126 9.08 3.32 -6.59
N VAL A 127 7.82 3.19 -7.01
CA VAL A 127 7.38 2.05 -7.85
C VAL A 127 7.85 2.23 -9.28
N ILE A 128 7.69 3.42 -9.85
CA ILE A 128 8.14 3.75 -11.20
C ILE A 128 9.65 3.54 -11.34
N GLU A 129 10.44 4.09 -10.42
CA GLU A 129 11.90 3.93 -10.40
C GLU A 129 12.31 2.45 -10.38
N LYS A 130 11.61 1.61 -9.59
CA LYS A 130 11.87 0.16 -9.55
C LYS A 130 11.51 -0.54 -10.86
N LEU A 131 10.48 -0.09 -11.54
CA LEU A 131 10.07 -0.63 -12.84
C LEU A 131 11.06 -0.21 -13.93
N GLU A 132 11.46 1.06 -13.96
CA GLU A 132 12.50 1.57 -14.86
C GLU A 132 13.81 0.81 -14.66
N ALA A 133 14.26 0.62 -13.41
CA ALA A 133 15.46 -0.15 -13.11
C ALA A 133 15.36 -1.63 -13.55
N LYS A 134 14.16 -2.23 -13.51
CA LYS A 134 13.94 -3.59 -14.04
C LYS A 134 13.98 -3.62 -15.56
N TYR A 135 13.41 -2.61 -16.22
CA TYR A 135 13.41 -2.48 -17.68
C TYR A 135 14.83 -2.30 -18.23
N LEU A 136 15.62 -1.40 -17.62
CA LEU A 136 17.01 -1.16 -17.98
C LEU A 136 17.88 -2.42 -17.81
N ARG A 137 17.69 -3.18 -16.72
CA ARG A 137 18.39 -4.46 -16.51
C ARG A 137 18.09 -5.53 -17.57
N ARG A 138 16.96 -5.44 -18.26
CA ARG A 138 16.57 -6.38 -19.34
C ARG A 138 17.06 -5.93 -20.72
N GLY A 139 17.94 -4.92 -20.78
CA GLY A 139 18.47 -4.38 -22.03
C GLY A 139 17.58 -3.35 -22.71
N GLY A 140 16.56 -2.83 -22.01
CA GLY A 140 15.72 -1.74 -22.52
C GLY A 140 16.50 -0.44 -22.64
N ILE A 141 16.33 0.29 -23.75
CA ILE A 141 16.91 1.62 -23.95
C ILE A 141 16.08 2.64 -23.15
N ALA A 142 16.72 3.44 -22.30
CA ALA A 142 16.05 4.46 -21.50
C ALA A 142 15.29 5.45 -22.40
N PRO A 143 14.04 5.82 -22.07
CA PRO A 143 13.35 6.89 -22.79
C PRO A 143 14.12 8.20 -22.61
N ARG A 144 14.35 8.90 -23.73
CA ARG A 144 15.03 10.21 -23.76
C ARG A 144 14.27 11.18 -22.86
N GLY A 145 14.87 11.59 -21.74
CA GLY A 145 14.28 12.51 -20.76
C GLY A 145 14.26 11.98 -19.31
N SER A 146 14.47 10.68 -19.09
CA SER A 146 14.62 10.09 -17.75
C SER A 146 15.97 10.43 -17.14
N ARG A 147 16.11 11.65 -16.60
CA ARG A 147 17.29 12.03 -15.82
C ARG A 147 17.16 11.35 -14.45
N PRO A 148 18.09 10.48 -14.03
CA PRO A 148 18.04 9.93 -12.69
C PRO A 148 18.12 11.09 -11.68
N PRO A 149 17.43 11.00 -10.53
CA PRO A 149 17.49 12.05 -9.53
C PRO A 149 18.95 12.24 -9.13
N ARG A 150 19.43 13.49 -9.27
CA ARG A 150 20.76 13.91 -8.82
C ARG A 150 20.85 13.52 -7.35
N GLY A 151 21.66 12.50 -7.04
CA GLY A 151 21.92 12.10 -5.66
C GLY A 151 22.33 13.34 -4.86
N LYS A 152 21.54 13.68 -3.83
CA LYS A 152 22.00 14.66 -2.85
C LYS A 152 23.23 14.06 -2.17
N ARG A 153 24.39 14.63 -2.45
CA ARG A 153 25.64 14.37 -1.74
C ARG A 153 25.39 14.64 -0.26
N GLY A 154 25.44 13.56 0.53
CA GLY A 154 25.82 13.54 1.94
C GLY A 154 24.98 14.37 2.91
N SER A 155 24.13 13.69 3.67
CA SER A 155 24.29 13.70 5.13
C SER A 155 23.95 12.32 5.66
N LYS A 156 24.87 11.77 6.45
CA LYS A 156 24.75 10.49 7.15
C LYS A 156 23.70 10.65 8.25
N GLY A 157 22.91 9.60 8.51
CA GLY A 157 22.18 9.47 9.77
C GLY A 157 20.81 8.82 9.66
N PHE A 158 20.76 7.52 9.37
CA PHE A 158 19.68 6.68 9.91
C PHE A 158 20.04 6.39 11.37
N HIS A 159 19.28 6.92 12.32
CA HIS A 159 19.26 6.40 13.68
C HIS A 159 17.82 6.49 14.20
N TYR A 160 17.17 5.33 14.31
CA TYR A 160 15.97 5.16 15.13
C TYR A 160 16.42 5.14 16.58
N TRP A 161 15.96 6.08 17.43
CA TRP A 161 15.80 5.86 18.87
C TRP A 161 14.65 6.70 19.42
N TYR A 162 13.86 6.05 20.28
CA TYR A 162 12.83 6.62 21.16
C TYR A 162 13.49 7.17 22.44
N SER A 163 12.79 8.06 23.16
CA SER A 163 13.14 8.78 24.41
C SER A 163 13.80 10.14 24.14
N GLY A 164 13.44 11.26 24.76
CA GLY A 164 12.55 11.60 25.86
C GLY A 164 12.93 13.01 26.30
N GLU A 165 11.93 13.85 26.58
CA GLU A 165 11.92 15.03 27.47
C GLU A 165 12.84 16.26 27.23
N ASP A 166 12.26 17.39 27.66
CA ASP A 166 12.83 18.67 28.09
C ASP A 166 13.25 19.75 27.06
N GLY A 167 12.47 20.84 27.08
CA GLY A 167 13.03 22.13 27.47
C GLY A 167 13.10 23.24 26.40
N GLY A 168 12.15 24.17 26.48
CA GLY A 168 12.50 25.59 26.58
C GLY A 168 12.63 26.43 25.31
N GLY A 169 11.60 27.25 25.06
CA GLY A 169 11.72 28.72 25.00
C GLY A 169 12.24 29.37 23.71
N GLY A 170 11.42 30.26 23.13
CA GLY A 170 11.91 31.26 22.17
C GLY A 170 10.83 31.91 21.30
N HIS A 171 10.11 32.87 21.87
CA HIS A 171 9.13 33.75 21.23
C HIS A 171 9.81 34.86 20.41
N VAL A 172 9.41 35.09 19.16
CA VAL A 172 9.53 36.41 18.48
C VAL A 172 8.33 36.62 17.54
N GLN A 173 7.75 37.82 17.63
CA GLN A 173 6.47 38.26 17.07
C GLN A 173 6.51 38.62 15.58
N THR A 174 5.31 38.57 14.98
CA THR A 174 4.83 39.08 13.68
C THR A 174 5.01 40.62 13.52
N PRO A 175 4.84 41.23 12.33
CA PRO A 175 3.50 41.70 11.94
C PRO A 175 3.15 41.80 10.42
N SER A 176 1.83 41.90 10.20
CA SER A 176 1.08 42.64 9.15
C SER A 176 0.91 42.08 7.72
N THR A 177 -0.32 41.64 7.47
CA THR A 177 -1.08 41.62 6.20
C THR A 177 -1.41 43.04 5.72
N PRO A 178 -1.69 43.28 4.41
CA PRO A 178 -3.05 43.09 3.86
C PRO A 178 -2.99 42.43 2.46
N GLY A 179 -3.82 41.45 2.13
CA GLY A 179 -5.25 41.60 1.93
C GLY A 179 -5.55 40.98 0.56
N ASN A 180 -6.24 39.84 0.54
CA ASN A 180 -7.18 39.52 -0.52
C ASN A 180 -8.23 38.59 0.08
N THR A 181 -9.41 39.18 0.16
CA THR A 181 -10.68 38.65 0.60
C THR A 181 -11.13 37.48 -0.27
N CYS A 182 -11.34 36.31 0.32
CA CYS A 182 -12.37 35.38 -0.15
C CYS A 182 -13.49 35.38 0.90
N ALA A 183 -14.63 35.95 0.51
CA ALA A 183 -15.85 35.88 1.29
C ALA A 183 -16.38 34.43 1.36
N PRO A 184 -17.15 34.11 2.41
CA PRO A 184 -17.52 32.75 2.79
C PRO A 184 -18.86 32.30 2.15
N CYS A 185 -19.30 31.12 2.57
CA CYS A 185 -20.64 30.51 2.41
C CYS A 185 -20.71 29.44 1.28
N PHE A 186 -21.29 28.25 1.47
CA PHE A 186 -22.33 27.81 2.41
C PHE A 186 -22.14 26.34 2.82
N TYR A 187 -22.06 26.07 4.13
CA TYR A 187 -22.56 24.81 4.70
C TYR A 187 -24.01 25.09 5.13
N LYS A 188 -24.97 24.35 4.58
CA LYS A 188 -26.35 24.33 5.11
C LYS A 188 -26.38 23.46 6.37
N PRO A 189 -26.94 23.92 7.50
CA PRO A 189 -27.23 23.05 8.63
C PRO A 189 -28.46 22.17 8.34
N LEU A 190 -28.37 20.90 8.76
CA LEU A 190 -29.48 19.96 8.83
C LEU A 190 -30.57 20.51 9.76
N SER A 191 -31.76 20.70 9.22
CA SER A 191 -32.97 20.95 10.00
C SER A 191 -33.30 19.74 10.87
N GLN A 192 -33.39 19.94 12.17
CA GLN A 192 -34.04 19.03 13.10
C GLN A 192 -35.54 18.99 12.80
N THR A 193 -36.10 17.79 12.66
CA THR A 193 -37.55 17.56 12.71
C THR A 193 -37.90 16.91 14.04
N GLN A 194 -38.61 17.66 14.89
CA GLN A 194 -39.71 17.19 15.72
C GLN A 194 -40.85 18.19 15.60
#